data_AF-A0A6J3DKH0-F1
#
_entry.id   AF-A0A6J3DKH0-F1
#
_cell.length_a   1.000
_cell.length_b   1.000
_cell.length_c   1.000
_cell.angle_alpha   90.00
_cell.angle_beta   90.00
_cell.angle_gamma   90.00
#
_symmetry.space_group_name_H-M   'P 1'
#
loop_
_entity.id
_entity.type
_entity.pdbx_description
1 polymer ?
#
loop_
_entity_poly.entity_id
_entity_poly.type
_entity_poly.pdbx_seq_one_letter_code
_entity_poly.pdbx_strand_id
1 'polypeptide(L)'
;MSSYLAQEVHLARRHEEILSQRSVLLQQMETYLGDKKTKKTWQTQAADAARKRNAALLNDIEAAEKKLQERMCLLPHPDIVNLETLYWASVEESLPKWEQFLLGRAEAPVGFKKLKTTKQNLSYSEEDSQN
;
A
#
# COMPACT_ATOMS: atom_id res chain seq x y z
N MET A 1 -76.17 33.34 -30.03
CA MET A 1 -76.10 31.96 -29.47
C MET A 1 -74.87 31.19 -29.98
N SER A 2 -74.53 31.24 -31.27
CA SER A 2 -73.41 30.49 -31.86
C SER A 2 -72.00 30.85 -31.31
N SER A 3 -71.73 32.11 -30.93
CA SER A 3 -70.41 32.52 -30.43
C SER A 3 -70.06 31.97 -29.05
N TYR A 4 -71.04 31.89 -28.14
CA TYR A 4 -70.87 31.36 -26.79
C TYR A 4 -70.56 29.86 -26.82
N LEU A 5 -71.29 29.10 -27.65
CA LEU A 5 -71.04 27.68 -27.85
C LEU A 5 -69.63 27.40 -28.37
N ALA A 6 -69.15 28.19 -29.34
CA ALA A 6 -67.79 28.06 -29.85
C ALA A 6 -66.72 28.33 -28.78
N GLN A 7 -66.98 29.27 -27.87
CA GLN A 7 -66.09 29.59 -26.75
C GLN A 7 -66.04 28.45 -25.73
N GLU A 8 -67.18 27.85 -25.38
CA GLU A 8 -67.25 26.70 -24.46
C GLU A 8 -66.51 25.48 -25.02
N VAL A 9 -66.68 25.20 -26.33
CA VAL A 9 -65.94 24.11 -26.99
C VAL A 9 -64.43 24.35 -26.95
N HIS A 10 -63.99 25.59 -27.17
CA HIS A 10 -62.58 25.93 -27.06
C HIS A 10 -62.04 25.76 -25.62
N LEU A 11 -62.81 26.20 -24.63
CA LEU A 11 -62.43 26.08 -23.22
C LEU A 11 -62.35 24.60 -22.79
N ALA A 12 -63.32 23.78 -23.18
CA ALA A 12 -63.30 22.34 -22.93
C ALA A 12 -62.05 21.68 -23.55
N ARG A 13 -61.68 22.03 -24.78
CA ARG A 13 -60.46 21.52 -25.42
C ARG A 13 -59.20 21.90 -24.63
N ARG A 14 -59.11 23.14 -24.17
CA ARG A 14 -57.99 23.60 -23.32
C ARG A 14 -57.96 22.87 -21.99
N HIS A 15 -59.12 22.59 -21.41
CA HIS A 15 -59.22 21.84 -20.17
C HIS A 15 -58.70 20.41 -20.33
N GLU A 16 -59.10 19.71 -21.39
CA GLU A 16 -58.58 18.37 -21.71
C GLU A 16 -57.07 18.38 -21.93
N GLU A 17 -56.54 19.42 -22.60
CA GLU A 17 -55.10 19.60 -22.78
C GLU A 17 -54.39 19.77 -21.43
N ILE A 18 -54.94 20.58 -20.51
CA ILE A 18 -54.38 20.75 -19.16
C ILE A 18 -54.44 19.43 -18.37
N LEU A 19 -55.55 18.69 -18.44
CA LEU A 19 -55.70 17.42 -17.75
C LEU A 19 -54.72 16.36 -18.28
N SER A 20 -54.52 16.29 -19.59
CA SER A 20 -53.57 15.36 -20.21
C SER A 20 -52.11 15.70 -19.85
N GLN A 21 -51.73 16.98 -19.81
CA GLN A 21 -50.41 17.39 -19.34
C GLN A 21 -50.20 17.04 -17.86
N ARG A 22 -51.23 17.28 -17.02
CA ARG A 22 -51.18 16.97 -15.60
C ARG A 22 -51.02 15.47 -15.35
N SER A 23 -51.73 14.62 -16.09
CA SER A 23 -51.63 13.17 -15.92
C SER A 23 -50.22 12.65 -16.28
N VAL A 24 -49.64 13.14 -17.37
CA VAL A 24 -48.26 12.80 -17.77
C VAL A 24 -47.26 13.23 -16.69
N LEU A 25 -47.37 14.46 -16.18
CA LEU A 25 -46.46 14.96 -15.14
C LEU A 25 -46.58 14.13 -13.85
N LEU A 26 -47.79 13.80 -13.42
CA LEU A 26 -48.01 12.97 -12.24
C LEU A 26 -47.39 11.59 -12.40
N GLN A 27 -47.55 10.96 -13.57
CA GLN A 27 -46.94 9.67 -13.87
C GLN A 27 -45.41 9.76 -13.82
N GLN A 28 -44.81 10.80 -14.41
CA GLN A 28 -43.35 11.02 -14.36
C GLN A 28 -42.84 11.22 -12.93
N MET A 29 -43.58 11.96 -12.10
CA MET A 29 -43.23 12.16 -10.69
C MET A 29 -43.30 10.85 -9.90
N GLU A 30 -44.32 10.03 -10.14
CA GLU A 30 -44.47 8.72 -9.51
C GLU A 30 -43.33 7.77 -9.88
N THR A 31 -43.00 7.67 -11.17
CA THR A 31 -41.88 6.83 -11.65
C THR A 31 -40.56 7.30 -11.06
N TYR A 32 -40.30 8.62 -11.04
CA TYR A 32 -39.07 9.17 -10.47
C TYR A 32 -38.92 8.86 -8.99
N LEU A 33 -40.01 8.97 -8.21
CA LEU A 33 -39.99 8.61 -6.79
C LEU A 33 -39.76 7.12 -6.58
N GLY A 34 -40.39 6.27 -7.40
CA GLY A 34 -40.17 4.82 -7.42
C GLY A 34 -38.69 4.47 -7.65
N ASP A 35 -38.11 4.99 -8.73
CA ASP A 35 -36.71 4.75 -9.11
C ASP A 35 -35.72 5.26 -8.06
N LYS A 36 -36.00 6.44 -7.48
CA LYS A 36 -35.17 6.99 -6.40
C LYS A 36 -35.21 6.08 -5.17
N LYS A 37 -36.37 5.52 -4.83
CA LYS A 37 -36.53 4.60 -3.70
C LYS A 37 -35.77 3.30 -3.94
N THR A 38 -35.94 2.68 -5.12
CA THR A 38 -35.26 1.42 -5.47
C THR A 38 -33.74 1.60 -5.52
N LYS A 39 -33.25 2.70 -6.11
CA LYS A 39 -31.82 3.02 -6.14
C LYS A 39 -31.24 3.15 -4.73
N LYS A 40 -31.95 3.84 -3.82
CA LYS A 40 -31.52 3.97 -2.43
C LYS A 40 -31.46 2.62 -1.72
N THR A 41 -32.46 1.75 -1.91
CA THR A 41 -32.46 0.41 -1.30
C THR A 41 -31.32 -0.47 -1.82
N TRP A 42 -31.06 -0.43 -3.14
CA TRP A 42 -29.93 -1.16 -3.74
C TRP A 42 -28.58 -0.68 -3.19
N GLN A 43 -28.40 0.63 -3.04
CA GLN A 43 -27.18 1.20 -2.46
C GLN A 43 -26.98 0.80 -1.01
N THR A 44 -28.03 0.87 -0.18
CA THR A 44 -27.96 0.43 1.22
C THR A 44 -27.61 -1.05 1.32
N GLN A 45 -28.24 -1.90 0.52
CA GLN A 45 -27.93 -3.33 0.52
C GLN A 45 -26.49 -3.62 0.10
N ALA A 46 -25.99 -2.94 -0.94
CA ALA A 46 -24.61 -3.06 -1.38
C ALA A 46 -23.62 -2.60 -0.29
N ALA A 47 -23.93 -1.48 0.38
CA ALA A 47 -23.12 -0.98 1.49
C ALA A 47 -23.10 -1.94 2.68
N ASP A 48 -24.25 -2.53 3.04
CA ASP A 48 -24.35 -3.51 4.12
C ASP A 48 -23.60 -4.81 3.80
N ALA A 49 -23.70 -5.28 2.55
CA ALA A 49 -22.94 -6.44 2.08
C ALA A 49 -21.43 -6.18 2.12
N ALA A 50 -20.98 -5.01 1.64
CA ALA A 50 -19.58 -4.60 1.71
C ALA A 50 -19.10 -4.48 3.16
N ARG A 51 -19.91 -3.89 4.05
CA ARG A 51 -19.60 -3.77 5.48
C ARG A 51 -19.42 -5.14 6.14
N LYS A 52 -20.32 -6.10 5.87
CA LYS A 52 -20.21 -7.48 6.38
C LYS A 52 -18.93 -8.17 5.89
N ARG A 53 -18.62 -8.04 4.59
CA ARG A 53 -17.38 -8.58 4.01
C ARG A 53 -16.15 -7.98 4.66
N ASN A 54 -16.12 -6.65 4.80
CA ASN A 54 -14.97 -5.94 5.38
C ASN A 54 -14.77 -6.30 6.85
N ALA A 55 -15.85 -6.49 7.63
CA ALA A 55 -15.74 -6.94 9.01
C ALA A 55 -15.14 -8.35 9.11
N ALA A 56 -15.54 -9.28 8.23
CA ALA A 56 -14.93 -10.61 8.18
C ALA A 56 -13.43 -10.55 7.83
N LEU A 57 -13.08 -9.79 6.79
CA LEU A 57 -11.68 -9.61 6.38
C LEU A 57 -10.81 -8.99 7.48
N LEU A 58 -11.33 -8.00 8.21
CA LEU A 58 -10.61 -7.40 9.34
C LEU A 58 -10.34 -8.40 10.45
N ASN A 59 -11.32 -9.24 10.79
CA ASN A 59 -11.13 -10.31 11.77
C ASN A 59 -10.08 -11.34 11.30
N ASP A 60 -10.11 -11.71 10.01
CA ASP A 60 -9.14 -12.64 9.44
C ASP A 60 -7.71 -12.06 9.47
N ILE A 61 -7.57 -10.76 9.19
CA ILE A 61 -6.29 -10.04 9.27
C ILE A 61 -5.80 -10.01 10.72
N GLU A 62 -6.65 -9.65 11.68
CA GLU A 62 -6.29 -9.62 13.10
C GLU A 62 -5.87 -11.02 13.60
N ALA A 63 -6.57 -12.08 13.18
CA ALA A 63 -6.21 -13.44 13.52
C ALA A 63 -4.85 -13.86 12.92
N ALA A 64 -4.59 -13.48 11.67
CA ALA A 64 -3.31 -13.72 11.02
C ALA A 64 -2.16 -12.97 11.69
N GLU A 65 -2.40 -11.72 12.10
CA GLU A 65 -1.44 -10.89 12.84
C GLU A 65 -1.09 -11.52 14.19
N LYS A 66 -2.09 -11.91 15.00
CA LYS A 66 -1.87 -12.58 16.29
C LYS A 66 -1.05 -13.85 16.13
N LYS A 67 -1.39 -14.68 15.14
CA LYS A 67 -0.65 -15.91 14.83
C LYS A 67 0.81 -15.63 14.41
N LEU A 68 1.05 -14.55 13.68
CA LEU A 68 2.39 -14.14 13.31
C LEU A 68 3.16 -13.63 14.54
N GLN A 69 2.53 -12.81 15.36
CA GLN A 69 3.12 -12.28 16.59
C GLN A 69 3.47 -13.42 17.56
N GLU A 70 2.59 -14.38 17.76
CA GLU A 70 2.88 -15.60 18.55
C GLU A 70 4.13 -16.31 18.03
N ARG A 71 4.27 -16.46 16.71
CA ARG A 71 5.46 -17.06 16.09
C ARG A 71 6.73 -16.23 16.25
N MET A 72 6.63 -14.91 16.24
CA MET A 72 7.77 -14.00 16.42
C MET A 72 8.19 -13.87 17.88
N CYS A 73 7.25 -14.00 18.82
CA CYS A 73 7.54 -14.07 20.25
C CYS A 73 8.22 -15.39 20.64
N LEU A 74 8.02 -16.45 19.85
CA LEU A 74 8.82 -17.66 19.94
C LEU A 74 10.22 -17.37 19.37
N LEU A 75 11.24 -17.92 20.03
CA LEU A 75 12.67 -17.74 19.76
C LEU A 75 12.99 -17.61 18.26
N PRO A 76 14.00 -16.80 17.86
CA PRO A 76 14.50 -16.78 16.48
C PRO A 76 14.71 -18.20 15.94
N HIS A 77 14.46 -18.38 14.65
CA HIS A 77 14.52 -19.68 13.98
C HIS A 77 15.81 -20.43 14.36
N PRO A 78 15.78 -21.75 14.62
CA PRO A 78 16.95 -22.51 15.06
C PRO A 78 18.20 -22.28 14.19
N ASP A 79 18.02 -22.13 12.87
CA ASP A 79 19.13 -21.83 11.95
C ASP A 79 19.80 -20.49 12.24
N ILE A 80 19.02 -19.46 12.64
CA ILE A 80 19.55 -18.14 13.01
C ILE A 80 20.37 -18.27 14.30
N VAL A 81 19.84 -18.98 15.30
CA VAL A 81 20.54 -19.22 16.57
C VAL A 81 21.82 -20.03 16.35
N ASN A 82 21.77 -21.06 15.49
CA ASN A 82 22.93 -21.87 15.15
C ASN A 82 23.99 -21.04 14.40
N LEU A 83 23.57 -20.21 13.44
CA LEU A 83 24.46 -19.33 12.70
C LEU A 83 25.13 -18.30 13.64
N GLU A 84 24.39 -17.69 14.55
CA GLU A 84 24.92 -16.78 15.57
C GLU A 84 25.93 -17.49 16.47
N THR A 85 25.61 -18.70 16.92
CA THR A 85 26.51 -19.52 17.75
C THR A 85 27.81 -19.83 17.02
N LEU A 86 27.73 -20.30 15.77
CA LEU A 86 28.90 -20.61 14.95
C LEU A 86 29.72 -19.36 14.62
N TYR A 87 29.06 -18.22 14.39
CA TYR A 87 29.73 -16.94 14.16
C TYR A 87 30.54 -16.52 15.39
N TRP A 88 29.94 -16.49 16.57
CA TRP A 88 30.66 -16.11 17.79
C TRP A 88 31.79 -17.09 18.15
N ALA A 89 31.58 -18.39 17.96
CA ALA A 89 32.65 -19.38 18.12
C ALA A 89 33.82 -19.12 17.15
N SER A 90 33.53 -18.79 15.89
CA SER A 90 34.57 -18.41 14.91
C SER A 90 35.29 -17.12 15.30
N VAL A 91 34.57 -16.14 15.86
CA VAL A 91 35.17 -14.89 16.36
C VAL A 91 36.12 -15.19 17.51
N GLU A 92 35.70 -15.96 18.50
CA GLU A 92 36.52 -16.39 19.64
C GLU A 92 37.77 -17.15 19.20
N GLU A 93 37.65 -18.05 18.22
CA GLU A 93 38.80 -18.79 17.68
C GLU A 93 39.79 -17.88 16.92
N SER A 94 39.28 -16.83 16.28
CA SER A 94 40.10 -15.90 15.50
C SER A 94 40.75 -14.79 16.33
N LEU A 95 40.15 -14.42 17.46
CA LEU A 95 40.59 -13.30 18.31
C LEU A 95 42.08 -13.36 18.71
N PRO A 96 42.63 -14.50 19.17
CA PRO A 96 44.06 -14.59 19.51
C PRO A 96 44.98 -14.35 18.30
N LYS A 97 44.58 -14.81 17.10
CA LYS A 97 45.34 -14.63 15.86
C LYS A 97 45.40 -13.15 15.49
N TRP A 98 44.27 -12.44 15.66
CA TRP A 98 44.19 -10.99 15.48
C TRP A 98 45.02 -10.23 16.52
N GLU A 99 44.97 -10.64 17.79
CA GLU A 99 45.76 -10.02 18.86
C GLU A 99 47.28 -10.11 18.59
N GLN A 100 47.77 -11.29 18.21
CA GLN A 100 49.18 -11.48 17.88
C GLN A 100 49.62 -10.63 16.69
N PHE A 101 48.80 -10.54 15.65
CA PHE A 101 49.06 -9.70 14.48
C PHE A 101 49.10 -8.21 14.83
N LEU A 102 48.11 -7.71 15.57
CA LEU A 102 48.04 -6.30 15.99
C LEU A 102 49.22 -5.91 16.89
N LEU A 103 49.76 -6.85 17.65
CA LEU A 103 50.97 -6.66 18.47
C LEU A 103 52.27 -6.83 17.68
N GLY A 104 52.20 -7.05 16.36
CA GLY A 104 53.36 -7.23 15.48
C GLY A 104 54.11 -8.55 15.70
N ARG A 105 53.49 -9.52 16.38
CA ARG A 105 54.09 -10.82 16.73
C ARG A 105 53.75 -11.94 15.76
N ALA A 106 52.81 -11.70 14.84
CA ALA A 106 52.39 -12.66 13.82
C ALA A 106 52.15 -11.98 12.47
N GLU A 107 52.09 -12.79 11.41
CA GLU A 107 51.67 -12.36 10.08
C GLU A 107 50.16 -12.07 10.02
N ALA A 108 49.73 -11.44 8.92
CA ALA A 108 48.34 -11.00 8.78
C ALA A 108 47.35 -12.19 8.78
N PRO A 109 46.31 -12.16 9.62
CA PRO A 109 45.33 -13.23 9.69
C PRO A 109 44.47 -13.30 8.41
N VAL A 110 43.81 -14.44 8.23
CA VAL A 110 42.93 -14.72 7.08
C VAL A 110 41.87 -13.63 6.94
N GLY A 111 41.76 -13.06 5.73
CA GLY A 111 40.80 -11.99 5.42
C GLY A 111 41.38 -10.56 5.46
N PHE A 112 42.61 -10.37 5.97
CA PHE A 112 43.25 -9.06 6.00
C PHE A 112 43.71 -8.62 4.59
N LYS A 113 42.98 -7.70 3.97
CA LYS A 113 43.37 -7.05 2.70
C LYS A 113 44.04 -5.71 3.00
N LYS A 114 45.37 -5.62 2.82
CA LYS A 114 46.07 -4.32 2.87
C LYS A 114 45.51 -3.40 1.78
N LEU A 115 44.86 -2.30 2.16
CA LEU A 115 44.64 -1.19 1.24
C LEU A 115 46.02 -0.64 0.84
N LYS A 116 46.37 -0.74 -0.44
CA LYS A 116 47.60 -0.16 -0.97
C LYS A 116 47.48 1.37 -0.92
N THR A 117 48.07 2.01 0.08
CA THR A 117 48.35 3.44 0.04
C THR A 117 49.53 3.66 -0.90
N THR A 118 49.24 4.07 -2.13
CA THR A 118 50.23 4.54 -3.11
C THR A 118 50.89 5.81 -2.56
N LYS A 119 52.03 5.66 -1.89
CA LYS A 119 52.95 6.78 -1.65
C LYS A 119 53.61 7.12 -2.98
N GLN A 120 53.17 8.19 -3.63
CA GLN A 120 53.92 8.82 -4.71
C GLN A 120 55.21 9.38 -4.10
N ASN A 121 56.34 8.74 -4.41
CA ASN A 121 57.66 9.31 -4.16
C ASN A 121 57.93 10.35 -5.25
N LEU A 122 57.95 11.62 -4.87
CA LEU A 122 58.51 12.71 -5.65
C LEU A 122 60.02 12.74 -5.37
N SER A 123 60.82 12.01 -6.16
CA SER A 123 62.28 12.16 -6.15
C SER A 123 62.69 13.08 -7.31
N TYR A 124 63.22 14.24 -6.92
CA TYR A 124 64.02 15.16 -7.73
C TYR A 124 64.98 14.42 -8.67
N SER A 125 65.03 14.83 -9.93
CA SER A 125 66.16 14.56 -10.82
C SER A 125 66.94 15.87 -10.97
N GLU A 126 68.10 15.92 -10.34
CA GLU A 126 69.17 16.84 -10.74
C GLU A 126 70.07 16.13 -11.74
N GLU A 127 70.69 16.96 -12.58
CA GLU A 127 71.73 16.68 -13.56
C GLU A 127 71.26 16.22 -14.95
N ASP A 128 71.15 17.19 -15.85
CA ASP A 128 72.01 17.19 -17.04
C ASP A 128 72.35 18.65 -17.41
N SER A 129 73.57 19.06 -17.07
CA SER A 129 74.30 20.14 -17.74
C SER A 129 75.20 19.50 -18.78
N GLN A 130 74.99 19.80 -20.07
CA GLN A 130 76.02 20.12 -21.08
C GLN A 130 75.45 20.07 -22.50
N ASN A 131 75.07 21.24 -23.03
CA ASN A 131 75.64 21.88 -24.23
C ASN A 131 74.77 23.06 -24.68
#